data_AF-A0A422NGC4-F1
#
_entry.id   AF-A0A422NGC4-F1
#
_cell.length_a   1.000
_cell.length_b   1.000
_cell.length_c   1.000
_cell.angle_alpha   90.00
_cell.angle_beta   90.00
_cell.angle_gamma   90.00
#
_symmetry.space_group_name_H-M   'P 1'
#
loop_
_entity.id
_entity.type
_entity.pdbx_description
1 polymer ?
#
loop_
_entity_poly.entity_id
_entity_poly.type
_entity_poly.pdbx_seq_one_letter_code
_entity_poly.pdbx_strand_id
1 'polypeptide(L)'
;MHEGSRRMKTELLIQMDGLSKRRGGEVVFVLAASNVPWDLDTAMLRRLEKRILVGLPSYEARAALFRTILTPNVAVPDMDWNLCANLTEGMSGADIDVVCREAMMRPIRLLIEKLENAGDPMQLTGGTLQRPRVTIQDVMASVACTQSSVRQSDLSKFDEWARKYGSGVSS
;
A
#
# COMPACT_ATOMS: atom_id res chain seq x y z
N MET A 1 -22.35 -19.57 12.92
CA MET A 1 -21.04 -20.00 12.38
C MET A 1 -21.10 -21.48 12.04
N HIS A 2 -20.75 -21.86 10.81
CA HIS A 2 -20.84 -23.23 10.29
C HIS A 2 -19.83 -24.18 10.97
N GLU A 3 -20.24 -25.41 11.25
CA GLU A 3 -19.39 -26.46 11.85
C GLU A 3 -18.11 -26.72 11.05
N GLY A 4 -18.16 -26.59 9.71
CA GLY A 4 -17.00 -26.70 8.83
C GLY A 4 -15.90 -25.65 9.11
N SER A 5 -16.29 -24.40 9.42
CA SER A 5 -15.33 -23.34 9.77
C SER A 5 -14.63 -23.64 11.11
N ARG A 6 -15.37 -24.23 12.06
CA ARG A 6 -14.80 -24.63 13.35
C ARG A 6 -13.80 -25.77 13.18
N ARG A 7 -14.12 -26.80 12.38
CA ARG A 7 -13.21 -27.93 12.11
C ARG A 7 -11.93 -27.47 11.40
N MET A 8 -12.05 -26.62 10.38
CA MET A 8 -10.89 -26.08 9.66
C MET A 8 -9.95 -25.29 10.57
N LYS A 9 -10.51 -24.46 11.46
CA LYS A 9 -9.73 -23.72 12.45
C LYS A 9 -9.01 -24.64 13.43
N THR A 10 -9.67 -25.68 13.92
CA THR A 10 -9.05 -26.68 14.81
C THR A 10 -7.90 -27.38 14.12
N GLU A 11 -8.08 -27.81 12.86
CA GLU A 11 -7.02 -28.49 12.10
C GLU A 11 -5.81 -27.57 11.91
N LEU A 12 -6.02 -26.31 11.54
CA LEU A 12 -4.95 -25.32 11.41
C LEU A 12 -4.16 -25.17 12.73
N LEU A 13 -4.86 -25.07 13.87
CA LEU A 13 -4.22 -24.97 15.19
C LEU A 13 -3.37 -26.20 15.52
N ILE A 14 -3.87 -27.39 15.22
CA ILE A 14 -3.14 -28.66 15.43
C ILE A 14 -1.88 -28.71 14.58
N GLN A 15 -1.97 -28.32 13.30
CA GLN A 15 -0.82 -28.29 12.41
C GLN A 15 0.24 -27.28 12.90
N MET A 16 -0.17 -26.09 13.33
CA MET A 16 0.75 -25.09 13.90
C MET A 16 1.51 -25.61 15.12
N ASP A 17 0.83 -26.34 16.02
CA ASP A 17 1.49 -26.97 17.18
C ASP A 17 2.45 -28.10 16.76
N GLY A 18 2.12 -28.80 15.68
CA GLY A 18 2.94 -29.87 15.10
C GLY A 18 4.25 -29.36 14.49
N LEU A 19 4.26 -28.14 13.94
CA LEU A 19 5.46 -27.53 13.33
C LEU A 19 6.61 -27.36 14.35
N SER A 20 6.28 -26.98 15.60
CA SER A 20 7.28 -26.80 16.66
C SER A 20 7.91 -28.13 17.15
N LYS A 21 7.31 -29.28 16.79
CA LYS A 21 7.68 -30.61 17.29
C LYS A 21 8.39 -31.48 16.25
N ARG A 22 8.59 -31.00 15.02
CA ARG A 22 9.23 -31.78 13.95
C ARG A 22 10.73 -31.98 14.25
N ARG A 23 11.13 -33.22 14.48
CA ARG A 23 12.53 -33.63 14.56
C ARG A 23 13.05 -33.82 13.14
N GLY A 24 13.84 -32.87 12.64
CA GLY A 24 14.35 -32.92 11.25
C GLY A 24 14.99 -31.65 10.70
N GLY A 25 14.94 -30.51 11.40
CA GLY A 25 15.69 -29.30 11.02
C GLY A 25 14.99 -28.35 10.03
N GLU A 26 13.82 -28.71 9.50
CA GLU A 26 13.02 -27.78 8.69
C GLU A 26 12.29 -26.78 9.58
N VAL A 27 12.75 -25.53 9.57
CA VAL A 27 12.12 -24.42 10.28
C VAL A 27 11.04 -23.82 9.39
N VAL A 28 9.78 -23.87 9.84
CA VAL A 28 8.65 -23.24 9.15
C VAL A 28 8.29 -21.93 9.86
N PHE A 29 8.33 -20.81 9.13
CA PHE A 29 7.90 -19.50 9.61
C PHE A 29 6.49 -19.17 9.09
N VAL A 30 5.57 -18.83 10.00
CA VAL A 30 4.19 -18.48 9.66
C VAL A 30 4.00 -16.98 9.79
N LEU A 31 3.66 -16.33 8.67
CA LEU A 31 3.27 -14.91 8.63
C LEU A 31 1.77 -14.80 8.36
N ALA A 32 1.09 -13.98 9.17
CA ALA A 32 -0.34 -13.67 9.00
C ALA A 32 -0.54 -12.15 8.95
N ALA A 33 -1.46 -11.69 8.09
CA ALA A 33 -1.86 -10.30 7.96
C ALA A 33 -3.38 -10.20 8.10
N SER A 34 -3.88 -9.21 8.86
CA SER A 34 -5.31 -8.99 9.08
C SER A 34 -5.61 -7.51 9.29
N ASN A 35 -6.68 -7.04 8.63
CA ASN A 35 -7.24 -5.69 8.84
C ASN A 35 -8.34 -5.67 9.92
N VAL A 36 -8.65 -6.81 10.52
CA VAL A 36 -9.66 -6.97 11.59
C VAL A 36 -9.09 -7.82 12.75
N PRO A 37 -8.00 -7.38 13.39
CA PRO A 37 -7.26 -8.21 14.36
C PRO A 37 -8.03 -8.47 15.67
N TRP A 38 -9.07 -7.70 15.96
CA TRP A 38 -9.96 -7.90 17.12
C TRP A 38 -10.91 -9.10 16.98
N ASP A 39 -11.14 -9.60 15.76
CA ASP A 39 -11.98 -10.78 15.52
C ASP A 39 -11.20 -12.09 15.66
N LEU A 40 -9.89 -12.02 15.88
CA LEU A 40 -9.04 -13.19 16.15
C LEU A 40 -9.36 -13.77 17.52
N ASP A 41 -9.50 -15.09 17.57
CA ASP A 41 -9.76 -15.78 18.82
C ASP A 41 -8.49 -15.95 19.66
N THR A 42 -8.70 -16.27 20.93
CA THR A 42 -7.60 -16.45 21.89
C THR A 42 -6.66 -17.61 21.53
N ALA A 43 -7.14 -18.65 20.84
CA ALA A 43 -6.31 -19.78 20.44
C ALA A 43 -5.31 -19.42 19.33
N MET A 44 -5.73 -18.62 18.35
CA MET A 44 -4.85 -18.05 17.32
C MET A 44 -3.86 -17.04 17.92
N LEU A 45 -4.35 -16.12 18.76
CA LEU A 45 -3.50 -15.11 19.40
C LEU A 45 -2.36 -15.75 20.21
N ARG A 46 -2.60 -16.89 20.89
CA ARG A 46 -1.54 -17.61 21.62
C ARG A 46 -0.43 -18.17 20.74
N ARG A 47 -0.73 -18.56 19.50
CA ARG A 47 0.23 -19.16 18.56
C ARG A 47 0.92 -18.14 17.67
N LEU A 48 0.31 -16.97 17.48
CA LEU A 48 0.92 -15.82 16.83
C LEU A 48 1.61 -14.95 17.89
N GLU A 49 2.76 -15.41 18.38
CA GLU A 49 3.47 -14.81 19.52
C GLU A 49 3.93 -13.37 19.25
N LYS A 50 4.42 -13.11 18.02
CA LYS A 50 4.86 -11.79 17.56
C LYS A 50 3.74 -11.10 16.78
N ARG A 51 3.28 -9.96 17.29
CA ARG A 51 2.19 -9.16 16.70
C ARG A 51 2.66 -7.72 16.54
N ILE A 52 2.84 -7.30 15.28
CA ILE A 52 3.38 -5.99 14.92
C ILE A 52 2.26 -5.18 14.28
N LEU A 53 2.01 -3.97 14.79
CA LEU A 53 1.13 -3.01 14.13
C LEU A 53 1.89 -2.37 12.97
N VAL A 54 1.36 -2.51 11.76
CA VAL A 54 1.84 -1.78 10.58
C VAL A 54 1.00 -0.53 10.44
N GLY A 55 1.56 0.61 10.84
CA GLY A 55 0.91 1.91 10.75
C GLY A 55 0.94 2.51 9.35
N LEU A 56 0.41 3.73 9.23
CA LEU A 56 0.53 4.54 8.01
C LEU A 56 1.99 4.87 7.70
N PRO A 57 2.33 5.04 6.41
CA PRO A 57 3.70 5.38 6.02
C PRO A 57 4.11 6.73 6.62
N SER A 58 5.32 6.77 7.18
CA SER A 58 5.98 8.00 7.62
C SER A 58 6.23 8.94 6.44
N TYR A 59 6.56 10.20 6.74
CA TYR A 59 6.90 11.19 5.71
C TYR A 59 7.97 10.68 4.72
N GLU A 60 9.08 10.14 5.25
CA GLU A 60 10.17 9.58 4.44
C GLU A 60 9.72 8.36 3.64
N ALA A 61 8.89 7.49 4.23
CA ALA A 61 8.34 6.33 3.54
C ALA A 61 7.41 6.75 2.39
N ARG A 62 6.61 7.81 2.55
CA ARG A 62 5.77 8.36 1.46
C ARG A 62 6.63 8.90 0.32
N ALA A 63 7.69 9.66 0.61
CA ALA A 63 8.63 10.12 -0.42
C ALA A 63 9.30 8.95 -1.15
N ALA A 64 9.71 7.91 -0.41
CA ALA A 64 10.28 6.69 -0.97
C ALA A 64 9.30 5.91 -1.84
N LEU A 65 8.02 5.81 -1.45
CA LEU A 65 6.96 5.19 -2.25
C LEU A 65 6.82 5.90 -3.59
N PHE A 66 6.72 7.23 -3.60
CA PHE A 66 6.67 8.00 -4.84
C PHE A 66 7.89 7.78 -5.74
N ARG A 67 9.11 7.79 -5.18
CA ARG A 67 10.35 7.51 -5.94
C ARG A 67 10.38 6.10 -6.53
N THR A 68 9.83 5.13 -5.80
CA THR A 68 9.80 3.72 -6.21
C THR A 68 8.78 3.50 -7.32
N ILE A 69 7.61 4.13 -7.23
CA ILE A 69 6.52 3.96 -8.20
C ILE A 69 6.73 4.84 -9.44
N LEU A 70 7.09 6.12 -9.25
CA LEU A 70 7.38 7.07 -10.32
C LEU A 70 8.87 7.06 -10.62
N THR A 71 9.31 6.04 -11.35
CA THR A 71 10.71 5.85 -11.73
C THR A 71 11.28 7.04 -12.54
N PRO A 72 12.62 7.19 -12.64
CA PRO A 72 13.25 8.33 -13.33
C PRO A 72 12.88 8.51 -14.83
N ASN A 73 12.35 7.47 -15.48
CA ASN A 73 11.84 7.53 -16.85
C ASN A 73 10.35 7.91 -16.93
N VAL A 74 9.63 7.90 -15.81
CA VAL A 74 8.20 8.25 -15.71
C VAL A 74 8.03 9.68 -15.22
N ALA A 75 8.74 10.08 -14.15
CA ALA A 75 8.69 11.42 -13.60
C ALA A 75 9.63 12.39 -14.32
N VAL A 76 9.40 13.69 -14.12
CA VAL A 76 10.38 14.73 -14.46
C VAL A 76 11.64 14.60 -13.59
N PRO A 77 12.85 14.93 -14.10
CA PRO A 77 14.11 14.77 -13.36
C PRO A 77 14.19 15.56 -12.04
N ASP A 78 13.48 16.68 -11.96
CA ASP A 78 13.44 17.64 -10.85
C ASP A 78 12.20 17.47 -9.97
N MET A 79 11.57 16.29 -9.98
CA MET A 79 10.40 16.00 -9.17
C MET A 79 10.68 16.20 -7.67
N ASP A 80 9.87 17.04 -7.03
CA ASP A 80 9.94 17.29 -5.59
C ASP A 80 9.20 16.19 -4.80
N TRP A 81 9.95 15.15 -4.43
CA TRP A 81 9.46 14.03 -3.63
C TRP A 81 9.01 14.44 -2.22
N ASN A 82 9.59 15.51 -1.67
CA ASN A 82 9.26 16.02 -0.35
C ASN A 82 7.88 16.69 -0.38
N LEU A 83 7.59 17.44 -1.45
CA LEU A 83 6.26 17.98 -1.69
C LEU A 83 5.23 16.85 -1.91
N CYS A 84 5.56 15.82 -2.70
CA CYS A 84 4.68 14.65 -2.86
C CYS A 84 4.32 14.01 -1.51
N ALA A 85 5.29 13.86 -0.60
CA ALA A 85 5.07 13.30 0.74
C ALA A 85 4.24 14.20 1.66
N ASN A 86 4.34 15.52 1.51
CA ASN A 86 3.49 16.48 2.23
C ASN A 86 2.04 16.42 1.75
N LEU A 87 1.83 16.35 0.44
CA LEU A 87 0.48 16.32 -0.15
C LEU A 87 -0.31 15.06 0.23
N THR A 88 0.38 13.95 0.57
CA THR A 88 -0.24 12.66 0.89
C THR A 88 -0.20 12.30 2.37
N GLU A 89 -0.13 13.29 3.26
CA GLU A 89 -0.23 13.06 4.70
C GLU A 89 -1.53 12.32 5.06
N GLY A 90 -1.42 11.29 5.92
CA GLY A 90 -2.56 10.48 6.34
C GLY A 90 -3.06 9.46 5.32
N MET A 91 -2.46 9.38 4.13
CA MET A 91 -2.81 8.38 3.11
C MET A 91 -2.09 7.05 3.37
N SER A 92 -2.74 5.93 3.06
CA SER A 92 -2.11 4.61 3.07
C SER A 92 -1.18 4.44 1.86
N GLY A 93 -0.30 3.42 1.91
CA GLY A 93 0.53 3.07 0.74
C GLY A 93 -0.31 2.71 -0.50
N ALA A 94 -1.49 2.10 -0.31
CA ALA A 94 -2.40 1.78 -1.40
C ALA A 94 -3.04 3.04 -2.01
N ASP A 95 -3.39 4.03 -1.19
CA ASP A 95 -3.91 5.30 -1.68
C ASP A 95 -2.83 6.07 -2.48
N ILE A 96 -1.58 6.05 -2.01
CA ILE A 96 -0.44 6.66 -2.73
C ILE A 96 -0.20 5.97 -4.08
N ASP A 97 -0.33 4.64 -4.15
CA ASP A 97 -0.25 3.91 -5.41
C ASP A 97 -1.35 4.34 -6.39
N VAL A 98 -2.58 4.52 -5.91
CA VAL A 98 -3.68 5.07 -6.72
C VAL A 98 -3.35 6.48 -7.23
N VAL A 99 -2.85 7.36 -6.36
CA VAL A 99 -2.42 8.72 -6.75
C VAL A 99 -1.37 8.66 -7.85
N CYS A 100 -0.36 7.79 -7.71
CA CYS A 100 0.70 7.64 -8.71
C CYS A 100 0.15 7.15 -10.05
N ARG A 101 -0.74 6.16 -10.03
CA ARG A 101 -1.41 5.64 -11.24
C ARG A 101 -2.24 6.71 -11.94
N GLU A 102 -2.98 7.50 -11.19
CA GLU A 102 -3.78 8.59 -11.74
C GLU A 102 -2.89 9.71 -12.30
N ALA A 103 -1.80 10.06 -11.60
CA ALA A 103 -0.83 11.05 -12.07
C ALA A 103 -0.12 10.59 -13.36
N MET A 104 0.13 9.29 -13.54
CA MET A 104 0.67 8.73 -14.78
C MET A 104 -0.30 8.81 -15.97
N MET A 105 -1.60 8.73 -15.72
CA MET A 105 -2.62 8.74 -16.77
C MET A 105 -2.99 10.15 -17.23
N ARG A 106 -2.90 11.15 -16.36
CA ARG A 106 -3.20 12.56 -16.69
C ARG A 106 -2.50 13.08 -17.95
N PRO A 107 -1.17 13.03 -18.08
CA PRO A 107 -0.50 13.58 -19.25
C PRO A 107 -0.79 12.75 -20.51
N ILE A 108 -1.09 11.45 -20.36
CA ILE A 108 -1.51 10.59 -21.47
C ILE A 108 -2.89 11.03 -22.00
N ARG A 109 -3.86 11.30 -21.11
CA ARG A 109 -5.20 11.78 -21.50
C ARG A 109 -5.12 13.12 -22.24
N LEU A 110 -4.30 14.05 -21.75
CA LEU A 110 -4.06 15.34 -22.42
C LEU A 110 -3.40 15.17 -23.79
N LEU A 111 -2.49 14.20 -23.94
CA LEU A 111 -1.87 13.91 -25.23
C LEU A 111 -2.88 13.32 -26.22
N ILE A 112 -3.71 12.38 -25.77
CA ILE A 112 -4.77 11.78 -26.60
C ILE A 112 -5.73 12.86 -27.09
N GLU A 113 -6.21 13.72 -26.20
CA GLU A 113 -7.11 14.84 -26.54
C GLU A 113 -6.46 15.78 -27.58
N LYS A 114 -5.16 16.09 -27.44
CA LYS A 114 -4.44 16.90 -28.43
C LYS A 114 -4.35 16.22 -29.78
N LEU A 115 -4.14 14.90 -29.82
CA LEU A 115 -4.06 14.13 -31.06
C LEU A 115 -5.42 13.99 -31.75
N GLU A 116 -6.50 13.81 -30.99
CA GLU A 116 -7.86 13.75 -31.51
C GLU A 116 -8.30 15.09 -32.12
N ASN A 117 -7.89 16.20 -31.49
CA ASN A 117 -8.17 17.54 -31.97
C ASN A 117 -7.19 18.01 -33.07
N ALA A 118 -6.18 17.21 -33.40
CA ALA A 118 -5.21 17.54 -34.44
C ALA A 118 -5.71 17.15 -35.82
N GLY A 119 -5.61 18.07 -36.78
CA GLY A 119 -5.84 17.73 -38.19
C GLY A 119 -4.79 16.77 -38.76
N ASP A 120 -3.56 16.79 -38.23
CA ASP A 120 -2.46 15.90 -38.61
C ASP A 120 -1.63 15.46 -37.38
N PRO A 121 -1.84 14.22 -36.87
CA PRO A 121 -1.11 13.67 -35.73
C PRO A 121 0.41 13.56 -35.94
N MET A 122 0.87 13.52 -37.19
CA MET A 122 2.28 13.32 -37.52
C MET A 122 3.08 14.60 -37.34
N GLN A 123 2.45 15.77 -37.49
CA GLN A 123 3.06 17.08 -37.22
C GLN A 123 3.29 17.32 -35.72
N LEU A 124 2.37 16.86 -34.86
CA LEU A 124 2.49 17.02 -33.40
C LEU A 124 3.58 16.18 -32.77
N THR A 125 3.87 15.03 -33.35
CA THR A 125 4.79 14.04 -32.77
C THR A 125 6.18 14.12 -33.37
N GLY A 126 6.40 14.91 -34.43
CA GLY A 126 7.68 14.96 -35.13
C GLY A 126 8.15 13.57 -35.61
N GLY A 127 7.20 12.65 -35.86
CA GLY A 127 7.48 11.25 -36.20
C GLY A 127 7.84 10.33 -35.03
N THR A 128 7.86 10.79 -33.77
CA THR A 128 8.07 9.94 -32.59
C THR A 128 7.18 10.35 -31.43
N LEU A 129 6.25 9.46 -31.05
CA LEU A 129 5.41 9.67 -29.88
C LEU A 129 6.21 9.41 -28.59
N GLN A 130 6.67 10.47 -27.93
CA GLN A 130 7.28 10.34 -26.61
C GLN A 130 6.21 10.29 -25.52
N ARG A 131 6.34 9.33 -24.61
CA ARG A 131 5.47 9.28 -23.42
C ARG A 131 5.71 10.54 -22.59
N PRO A 132 4.67 11.34 -22.30
CA PRO A 132 4.83 12.53 -21.52
C PRO A 132 5.17 12.16 -20.07
N ARG A 133 6.08 12.94 -19.47
CA ARG A 133 6.54 12.72 -18.10
C ARG A 133 5.55 13.28 -17.09
N VAL A 134 5.44 12.63 -15.94
CA VAL A 134 4.61 13.06 -14.82
C VAL A 134 5.27 14.25 -14.15
N THR A 135 4.50 15.32 -13.96
CA THR A 135 4.90 16.54 -13.26
C THR A 135 4.31 16.60 -11.85
N ILE A 136 4.78 17.54 -11.02
CA ILE A 136 4.19 17.78 -9.71
C ILE A 136 2.72 18.21 -9.79
N GLN A 137 2.34 18.92 -10.85
CA GLN A 137 0.96 19.36 -11.06
C GLN A 137 0.02 18.17 -11.29
N ASP A 138 0.50 17.14 -12.00
CA ASP A 138 -0.25 15.90 -12.18
C ASP A 138 -0.47 15.20 -10.84
N VAL A 139 0.55 15.17 -9.97
CA VAL A 139 0.43 14.60 -8.61
C VAL A 139 -0.56 15.40 -7.77
N MET A 140 -0.44 16.74 -7.72
CA MET A 140 -1.36 17.60 -6.97
C MET A 140 -2.81 17.40 -7.40
N ALA A 141 -3.05 17.36 -8.71
CA ALA A 141 -4.39 17.15 -9.24
C ALA A 141 -4.91 15.74 -8.96
N SER A 142 -4.05 14.72 -8.96
CA SER A 142 -4.41 13.34 -8.60
C SER A 142 -4.71 13.18 -7.11
N VAL A 143 -3.98 13.87 -6.22
CA VAL A 143 -4.30 13.90 -4.79
C VAL A 143 -5.67 14.53 -4.56
N ALA A 144 -5.97 15.65 -5.23
CA ALA A 144 -7.26 16.34 -5.09
C ALA A 144 -8.48 15.48 -5.46
N CYS A 145 -8.32 14.49 -6.34
CA CYS A 145 -9.41 13.58 -6.75
C CYS A 145 -9.33 12.18 -6.13
N THR A 146 -8.34 11.90 -5.27
CA THR A 146 -8.19 10.62 -4.60
C THR A 146 -8.63 10.73 -3.15
N GLN A 147 -9.63 9.94 -2.74
CA GLN A 147 -10.05 9.87 -1.35
C GLN A 147 -9.16 8.89 -0.57
N SER A 148 -8.75 9.27 0.64
CA SER A 148 -8.07 8.36 1.56
C SER A 148 -9.03 7.23 1.96
N SER A 149 -8.56 5.99 1.88
CA SER A 149 -9.30 4.83 2.37
C SER A 149 -9.25 4.69 3.90
N VAL A 150 -8.40 5.48 4.57
CA VAL A 150 -8.15 5.38 6.00
C VAL A 150 -9.05 6.34 6.77
N ARG A 151 -9.78 5.81 7.76
CA ARG A 151 -10.59 6.62 8.69
C ARG A 151 -9.83 6.83 10.00
N GLN A 152 -9.91 8.06 10.52
CA GLN A 152 -9.25 8.40 11.80
C GLN A 152 -9.76 7.55 12.98
N SER A 153 -11.04 7.17 12.96
CA SER A 153 -11.63 6.26 13.97
C SER A 153 -10.96 4.90 14.01
N ASP A 154 -10.48 4.41 12.86
CA ASP A 154 -9.93 3.08 12.73
C ASP A 154 -8.51 3.06 13.33
N LEU A 155 -7.74 4.13 13.14
CA LEU A 155 -6.38 4.27 13.69
C LEU A 155 -6.36 4.12 15.22
N SER A 156 -7.24 4.83 15.92
CA SER A 156 -7.33 4.74 17.38
C SER A 156 -7.65 3.32 17.86
N LYS A 157 -8.48 2.58 17.11
CA LYS A 157 -8.84 1.18 17.42
C LYS A 157 -7.65 0.25 17.23
N PHE A 158 -6.84 0.46 16.19
CA PHE A 158 -5.60 -0.28 15.96
C PHE A 158 -4.56 0.00 17.05
N ASP A 159 -4.39 1.25 17.46
CA ASP A 159 -3.47 1.63 18.53
C ASP A 159 -3.84 1.00 19.88
N GLU A 160 -5.14 1.00 20.22
CA GLU A 160 -5.63 0.35 21.42
C GLU A 160 -5.38 -1.17 21.39
N TRP A 161 -5.66 -1.81 20.25
CA TRP A 161 -5.40 -3.24 20.08
C TRP A 161 -3.90 -3.55 20.20
N ALA A 162 -3.05 -2.75 19.57
CA ALA A 162 -1.60 -2.90 19.62
C ALA A 162 -1.05 -2.68 21.03
N ARG A 163 -1.59 -1.73 21.81
CA ARG A 163 -1.21 -1.55 23.22
C ARG A 163 -1.54 -2.78 24.07
N LYS A 164 -2.66 -3.45 23.78
CA LYS A 164 -3.15 -4.59 24.57
C LYS A 164 -2.50 -5.92 24.18
N TYR A 165 -2.30 -6.15 22.89
CA TYR A 165 -1.86 -7.44 22.36
C TYR A 165 -0.54 -7.37 21.60
N GLY A 166 -0.10 -6.18 21.18
CA GLY A 166 1.11 -6.01 20.40
C GLY A 166 2.34 -6.50 21.14
N SER A 167 3.25 -7.10 20.39
CA SER A 167 4.60 -7.34 20.85
C SER A 167 5.34 -6.03 20.62
N GLY A 168 5.59 -5.28 21.69
CA GLY A 168 6.29 -3.99 21.61
C GLY A 168 7.48 -4.09 20.67
N VAL A 169 7.58 -3.16 19.72
CA VAL A 169 8.80 -3.00 18.92
C VAL A 169 9.87 -2.60 19.94
N SER A 170 10.75 -3.54 20.30
CA SER A 170 11.99 -3.14 20.97
C SER A 170 12.66 -2.17 20.02
N SER A 171 12.71 -0.92 20.44
CA SER A 171 13.44 0.15 19.77
C SER A 171 14.90 -0.25 19.58
#